data_AF-A0A968JCV0-F1
#
_entry.id   AF-A0A968JCV0-F1
#
_cell.length_a   1.000
_cell.length_b   1.000
_cell.length_c   1.000
_cell.angle_alpha   90.00
_cell.angle_beta   90.00
_cell.angle_gamma   90.00
#
_symmetry.space_group_name_H-M   'P 1'
#
loop_
_entity.id
_entity.type
_entity.pdbx_description
1 polymer ?
#
loop_
_entity_poly.entity_id
_entity_poly.type
_entity_poly.pdbx_seq_one_letter_code
_entity_poly.pdbx_strand_id
1 'polypeptide(L)'
;MQRQRLSALLALCLGLFLGACSTTSQTPSVAGQPAPSALASPTTAPTATPPPTPTPFAFTAGSRVAGLDVGGMDEAAAAAQLAELEQQLMLPLELEAGTVITTLRPLDIGLTLPIDSLLAEARQASETGAAARVALQVDYDTHALQARLDSFAAQLARTTPLNLLTETDTFSRSFVYTPALTINMEQAVQVIERRLASPLAARRVTLELVSDPDRAPEPVPLAQIQPQIEAMAALWDGIVGGVCVRSGDRRDNQLQCGYGLFGC
;
A
#
# COMPACT_ATOMS: atom_id res chain seq x y z
N MET A 1 -19.93 30.38 5.92
CA MET A 1 -21.32 30.03 5.53
C MET A 1 -21.38 28.99 4.40
N GLN A 2 -20.54 27.94 4.42
CA GLN A 2 -20.44 26.94 3.34
C GLN A 2 -20.87 25.52 3.77
N ARG A 3 -21.07 25.30 5.09
CA ARG A 3 -21.48 24.02 5.68
C ARG A 3 -22.98 23.71 5.57
N GLN A 4 -23.83 24.70 5.27
CA GLN A 4 -25.30 24.49 5.20
C GLN A 4 -25.81 24.02 3.83
N ARG A 5 -25.00 24.09 2.76
CA ARG A 5 -25.44 23.70 1.40
C ARG A 5 -25.21 22.22 1.08
N LEU A 6 -24.39 21.52 1.85
CA LEU A 6 -24.09 20.10 1.61
C LEU A 6 -25.12 19.13 2.20
N SER A 7 -25.88 19.54 3.23
CA SER A 7 -26.89 18.67 3.86
C SER A 7 -28.17 18.49 3.01
N ALA A 8 -28.44 19.35 2.03
CA ALA A 8 -29.64 19.25 1.20
C ALA A 8 -29.53 18.20 0.08
N LEU A 9 -28.31 17.89 -0.38
CA LEU A 9 -28.09 16.90 -1.45
C LEU A 9 -28.12 15.45 -0.94
N LEU A 10 -27.83 15.21 0.34
CA LEU A 10 -27.87 13.86 0.92
C LEU A 10 -29.30 13.33 1.14
N ALA A 11 -30.27 14.23 1.35
CA ALA A 11 -31.67 13.85 1.58
C ALA A 11 -32.41 13.44 0.29
N LEU A 12 -31.94 13.88 -0.88
CA LEU A 12 -32.61 13.58 -2.16
C LEU A 12 -32.22 12.21 -2.73
N CYS A 13 -31.02 11.70 -2.45
CA CYS A 13 -30.57 10.39 -2.94
C CYS A 13 -31.13 9.20 -2.15
N LEU A 14 -31.60 9.40 -0.91
CA LEU A 14 -32.11 8.31 -0.07
C LEU A 14 -33.57 7.91 -0.38
N GLY A 15 -34.28 8.68 -1.22
CA GLY A 15 -35.68 8.41 -1.56
C GLY A 15 -35.90 7.46 -2.75
N LEU A 16 -34.85 7.10 -3.49
CA LEU A 16 -34.99 6.41 -4.79
C LEU A 16 -34.86 4.88 -4.74
N PHE A 17 -34.60 4.27 -3.58
CA PHE A 17 -34.37 2.82 -3.49
C PHE A 17 -35.49 1.98 -2.85
N LEU A 18 -36.67 2.54 -2.57
CA LEU A 18 -37.77 1.83 -1.90
C LEU A 18 -38.90 1.29 -2.82
N GLY A 19 -38.66 1.09 -4.11
CA GLY A 19 -39.73 0.76 -5.07
C GLY A 19 -39.43 -0.35 -6.07
N ALA A 20 -39.30 -1.61 -5.63
CA ALA A 20 -39.43 -2.86 -6.42
C ALA A 20 -39.09 -4.04 -5.49
N CYS A 21 -39.84 -5.12 -5.21
CA CYS A 21 -41.00 -5.75 -5.81
C CYS A 21 -41.80 -6.47 -4.71
N SER A 22 -43.09 -6.15 -4.57
CA SER A 22 -44.15 -7.13 -4.25
C SER A 22 -44.50 -7.82 -5.59
N THR A 23 -44.92 -9.08 -5.76
CA THR A 23 -45.91 -9.97 -5.10
C THR A 23 -45.79 -11.29 -5.92
N THR A 24 -45.94 -12.53 -5.44
CA THR A 24 -47.24 -13.21 -5.22
C THR A 24 -46.98 -14.68 -4.82
N SER A 25 -47.56 -15.10 -3.70
CA SER A 25 -47.74 -16.51 -3.33
C SER A 25 -49.03 -17.04 -3.94
N GLN A 26 -49.00 -18.23 -4.55
CA GLN A 26 -50.22 -19.04 -4.77
C GLN A 26 -49.91 -20.52 -4.53
N THR A 27 -50.62 -21.08 -3.55
CA THR A 27 -50.74 -22.50 -3.21
C THR A 27 -52.25 -22.80 -3.03
N PRO A 28 -52.72 -24.06 -2.98
CA PRO A 28 -53.67 -24.60 -3.96
C PRO A 28 -55.05 -24.99 -3.37
N SER A 29 -56.03 -25.31 -4.22
CA SER A 29 -57.24 -26.12 -3.91
C SER A 29 -57.96 -26.51 -5.22
N VAL A 30 -57.96 -27.77 -5.64
CA VAL A 30 -58.92 -28.88 -5.35
C VAL A 30 -60.35 -28.61 -5.82
N ALA A 31 -60.81 -29.36 -6.84
CA ALA A 31 -62.11 -30.08 -6.86
C ALA A 31 -62.34 -30.83 -8.20
N GLY A 32 -62.83 -32.06 -8.11
CA GLY A 32 -63.33 -32.92 -9.20
C GLY A 32 -62.65 -34.29 -9.15
N GLN A 33 -63.30 -35.45 -9.10
CA GLN A 33 -64.67 -35.90 -9.37
C GLN A 33 -64.71 -37.40 -8.97
N PRO A 34 -65.84 -37.99 -8.54
CA PRO A 34 -65.85 -39.40 -8.13
C PRO A 34 -66.23 -40.39 -9.26
N ALA A 35 -65.67 -41.61 -9.13
CA ALA A 35 -66.05 -42.92 -9.72
C ALA A 35 -65.63 -43.23 -11.18
N PRO A 36 -65.44 -44.52 -11.59
CA PRO A 36 -65.77 -45.78 -10.90
C PRO A 36 -64.62 -46.78 -10.70
N SER A 37 -64.92 -47.77 -9.86
CA SER A 37 -64.11 -48.93 -9.49
C SER A 37 -63.81 -49.86 -10.68
N ALA A 38 -62.54 -50.18 -10.87
CA ALA A 38 -62.10 -51.33 -11.67
C ALA A 38 -61.05 -52.10 -10.84
N LEU A 39 -61.33 -53.37 -10.56
CA LEU A 39 -60.36 -54.30 -9.98
C LEU A 39 -59.16 -54.42 -10.93
N ALA A 40 -58.03 -53.84 -10.55
CA ALA A 40 -56.74 -54.07 -11.20
C ALA A 40 -55.87 -54.94 -10.28
N SER A 41 -55.32 -55.99 -10.88
CA SER A 41 -54.39 -56.96 -10.32
C SER A 41 -53.24 -56.33 -9.51
N PRO A 42 -52.66 -57.04 -8.52
CA PRO A 42 -51.57 -56.51 -7.70
C PRO A 42 -50.30 -56.33 -8.55
N THR A 43 -50.12 -55.13 -9.08
CA THR A 43 -48.83 -54.67 -9.60
C THR A 43 -47.96 -54.30 -8.41
N THR A 44 -46.86 -55.02 -8.23
CA THR A 44 -45.77 -54.67 -7.30
C THR A 44 -45.44 -53.18 -7.41
N ALA A 45 -45.61 -52.44 -6.31
CA ALA A 45 -45.29 -51.02 -6.26
C ALA A 45 -43.82 -50.81 -6.66
N PRO A 46 -43.50 -49.83 -7.52
CA PRO A 46 -42.11 -49.51 -7.82
C PRO A 46 -41.41 -49.11 -6.51
N THR A 47 -40.36 -49.85 -6.14
CA THR A 47 -39.47 -49.49 -5.05
C THR A 47 -38.87 -48.12 -5.38
N ALA A 48 -39.28 -47.09 -4.63
CA ALA A 48 -38.77 -45.74 -4.81
C ALA A 48 -37.26 -45.75 -4.56
N THR A 49 -36.47 -45.51 -5.61
CA THR A 49 -35.04 -45.24 -5.46
C THR A 49 -34.90 -43.95 -4.64
N PRO A 50 -34.17 -43.96 -3.52
CA PRO A 50 -33.94 -42.74 -2.77
C PRO A 50 -33.25 -41.70 -3.66
N PRO A 51 -33.59 -40.40 -3.52
CA PRO A 51 -32.95 -39.35 -4.29
C PRO A 51 -31.44 -39.35 -4.03
N PRO A 52 -30.61 -38.98 -5.03
CA PRO A 52 -29.18 -38.92 -4.86
C PRO A 52 -28.83 -37.91 -3.75
N THR A 53 -27.98 -38.33 -2.82
CA THR A 53 -27.42 -37.44 -1.79
C THR A 53 -26.67 -36.29 -2.48
N PRO A 54 -26.89 -35.03 -2.11
CA PRO A 54 -26.16 -33.92 -2.69
C PRO A 54 -24.66 -34.11 -2.43
N THR A 55 -23.86 -34.08 -3.50
CA THR A 55 -22.41 -34.07 -3.39
C THR A 55 -21.99 -32.76 -2.71
N PRO A 56 -21.18 -32.79 -1.65
CA PRO A 56 -20.68 -31.56 -1.04
C PRO A 56 -19.86 -30.77 -2.08
N PHE A 57 -20.02 -29.44 -2.07
CA PHE A 57 -19.26 -28.56 -2.96
C PHE A 57 -17.77 -28.63 -2.63
N ALA A 58 -16.95 -28.70 -3.67
CA ALA A 58 -15.50 -28.55 -3.59
C ALA A 58 -15.02 -27.77 -4.82
N PHE A 59 -13.97 -26.97 -4.66
CA PHE A 59 -13.37 -26.25 -5.79
C PHE A 59 -12.79 -27.24 -6.81
N THR A 60 -12.89 -26.91 -8.10
CA THR A 60 -12.35 -27.75 -9.17
C THR A 60 -10.84 -27.97 -8.97
N ALA A 61 -10.35 -29.19 -9.23
CA ALA A 61 -8.94 -29.52 -9.06
C ALA A 61 -8.02 -28.55 -9.82
N GLY A 62 -6.91 -28.14 -9.19
CA GLY A 62 -5.97 -27.16 -9.73
C GLY A 62 -6.41 -25.69 -9.61
N SER A 63 -7.52 -25.42 -8.93
CA SER A 63 -7.94 -24.05 -8.61
C SER A 63 -6.95 -23.36 -7.68
N ARG A 64 -6.62 -22.11 -7.98
CA ARG A 64 -5.77 -21.25 -7.15
C ARG A 64 -6.44 -19.94 -6.81
N VAL A 65 -6.36 -19.54 -5.55
CA VAL A 65 -6.89 -18.28 -5.02
C VAL A 65 -5.81 -17.59 -4.22
N ALA A 66 -5.50 -16.34 -4.56
CA ALA A 66 -4.40 -15.57 -3.96
C ALA A 66 -3.03 -16.30 -3.99
N GLY A 67 -2.82 -17.18 -4.98
CA GLY A 67 -1.62 -18.00 -5.12
C GLY A 67 -1.62 -19.32 -4.33
N LEU A 68 -2.61 -19.55 -3.45
CA LEU A 68 -2.79 -20.80 -2.70
C LEU A 68 -3.54 -21.82 -3.56
N ASP A 69 -3.19 -23.11 -3.42
CA ASP A 69 -3.90 -24.21 -4.07
C ASP A 69 -5.12 -24.60 -3.22
N VAL A 70 -6.31 -24.39 -3.77
CA VAL A 70 -7.59 -24.70 -3.11
C VAL A 70 -8.34 -25.83 -3.80
N GLY A 71 -7.74 -26.47 -4.81
CA GLY A 71 -8.38 -27.54 -5.57
C GLY A 71 -8.79 -28.72 -4.69
N GLY A 72 -10.05 -29.13 -4.78
CA GLY A 72 -10.61 -30.22 -3.96
C GLY A 72 -10.94 -29.84 -2.52
N MET A 73 -10.67 -28.60 -2.11
CA MET A 73 -11.10 -28.09 -0.81
C MET A 73 -12.57 -27.64 -0.86
N ASP A 74 -13.25 -27.73 0.27
CA ASP A 74 -14.49 -27.00 0.48
C ASP A 74 -14.19 -25.51 0.77
N GLU A 75 -15.25 -24.71 0.82
CA GLU A 75 -15.14 -23.27 1.06
C GLU A 75 -14.59 -22.94 2.46
N ALA A 76 -14.94 -23.71 3.48
CA ALA A 76 -14.52 -23.45 4.85
C ALA A 76 -13.01 -23.69 5.03
N ALA A 77 -12.49 -24.77 4.43
CA ALA A 77 -11.07 -25.08 4.42
C ALA A 77 -10.28 -24.04 3.61
N ALA A 78 -10.79 -23.61 2.45
CA ALA A 78 -10.16 -22.55 1.66
C ALA A 78 -10.16 -21.21 2.40
N ALA A 79 -11.26 -20.85 3.07
CA ALA A 79 -11.36 -19.64 3.89
C ALA A 79 -10.36 -19.66 5.06
N ALA A 80 -10.17 -20.80 5.72
CA ALA A 80 -9.19 -20.94 6.79
C ALA A 80 -7.76 -20.69 6.28
N GLN A 81 -7.39 -21.23 5.11
CA GLN A 81 -6.06 -20.97 4.52
C GLN A 81 -5.88 -19.51 4.11
N LEU A 82 -6.92 -18.86 3.57
CA LEU A 82 -6.87 -17.43 3.24
C LEU A 82 -6.77 -16.57 4.51
N ALA A 83 -7.39 -16.97 5.62
CA ALA A 83 -7.24 -16.27 6.89
C ALA A 83 -5.81 -16.38 7.46
N GLU A 84 -5.14 -17.52 7.29
CA GLU A 84 -3.71 -17.65 7.63
C GLU A 84 -2.83 -16.75 6.74
N LEU A 85 -3.15 -16.65 5.45
CA LEU A 85 -2.48 -15.73 4.53
C LEU A 85 -2.71 -14.27 4.93
N GLU A 86 -3.92 -13.92 5.35
CA GLU A 86 -4.25 -12.59 5.87
C GLU A 86 -3.39 -12.25 7.10
N GLN A 87 -3.25 -13.17 8.05
CA GLN A 87 -2.38 -12.96 9.22
C GLN A 87 -0.94 -12.68 8.81
N GLN A 88 -0.43 -13.37 7.78
CA GLN A 88 0.89 -13.06 7.23
C GLN A 88 0.91 -11.68 6.58
N LEU A 89 -0.10 -11.31 5.79
CA LEU A 89 -0.19 -9.98 5.18
C LEU A 89 -0.20 -8.86 6.21
N MET A 90 -0.82 -9.07 7.38
CA MET A 90 -0.91 -8.09 8.47
C MET A 90 0.39 -7.87 9.24
N LEU A 91 1.45 -8.64 8.96
CA LEU A 91 2.76 -8.40 9.56
C LEU A 91 3.37 -7.07 9.07
N PRO A 92 4.01 -6.29 9.95
CA PRO A 92 4.63 -5.01 9.57
C PRO A 92 5.69 -5.14 8.47
N LEU A 93 5.80 -4.11 7.64
CA LEU A 93 6.86 -3.94 6.64
C LEU A 93 7.93 -2.98 7.18
N GLU A 94 9.20 -3.31 6.98
CA GLU A 94 10.31 -2.39 7.25
C GLU A 94 10.55 -1.55 6.00
N LEU A 95 10.46 -0.23 6.11
CA LEU A 95 10.80 0.70 5.04
C LEU A 95 12.18 1.29 5.34
N GLU A 96 13.10 1.14 4.40
CA GLU A 96 14.47 1.63 4.51
C GLU A 96 14.72 2.69 3.43
N ALA A 97 15.25 3.85 3.83
CA ALA A 97 15.66 4.90 2.91
C ALA A 97 16.97 5.49 3.40
N GLY A 98 18.07 5.20 2.69
CA GLY A 98 19.41 5.53 3.17
C GLY A 98 19.69 4.87 4.52
N THR A 99 19.99 5.67 5.55
CA THR A 99 20.26 5.17 6.91
C THR A 99 19.04 5.17 7.83
N VAL A 100 17.89 5.67 7.36
CA VAL A 100 16.68 5.76 8.19
C VAL A 100 15.78 4.57 7.88
N ILE A 101 15.34 3.91 8.94
CA ILE A 101 14.43 2.77 8.89
C ILE A 101 13.15 3.16 9.64
N THR A 102 12.01 2.85 9.07
CA THR A 102 10.71 2.96 9.73
C THR A 102 9.89 1.69 9.51
N THR A 103 8.77 1.58 10.21
CA THR A 103 7.86 0.44 10.11
C THR A 103 6.50 0.91 9.59
N LEU A 104 6.02 0.27 8.52
CA LEU A 104 4.67 0.44 8.00
C LEU A 104 3.82 -0.74 8.47
N ARG A 105 2.84 -0.49 9.33
CA ARG A 105 1.89 -1.53 9.74
C ARG A 105 0.73 -1.55 8.76
N PRO A 106 0.34 -2.70 8.20
CA PRO A 106 -0.83 -2.83 7.32
C PRO A 106 -2.12 -2.23 7.88
N LEU A 107 -2.34 -2.37 9.19
CA LEU A 107 -3.46 -1.76 9.91
C LEU A 107 -3.48 -0.22 9.82
N ASP A 108 -2.31 0.42 9.74
CA ASP A 108 -2.21 1.88 9.65
C ASP A 108 -2.63 2.43 8.28
N ILE A 109 -2.71 1.57 7.25
CA ILE A 109 -3.20 1.90 5.90
C ILE A 109 -4.55 1.25 5.62
N GLY A 110 -5.20 0.68 6.63
CA GLY A 110 -6.48 -0.02 6.46
C GLY A 110 -6.41 -1.18 5.47
N LEU A 111 -5.29 -1.92 5.43
CA LEU A 111 -5.16 -3.09 4.57
C LEU A 111 -6.21 -4.13 4.94
N THR A 112 -6.95 -4.63 3.95
CA THR A 112 -7.91 -5.72 4.10
C THR A 112 -7.79 -6.72 2.96
N LEU A 113 -7.98 -8.01 3.27
CA LEU A 113 -8.09 -9.08 2.28
C LEU A 113 -9.58 -9.42 2.10
N PRO A 114 -10.21 -9.15 0.94
CA PRO A 114 -11.62 -9.45 0.71
C PRO A 114 -11.83 -10.96 0.45
N ILE A 115 -11.63 -11.80 1.48
CA ILE A 115 -11.67 -13.28 1.40
C ILE A 115 -12.97 -13.76 0.75
N ASP A 116 -14.12 -13.26 1.17
CA ASP A 116 -15.43 -13.67 0.65
C ASP A 116 -15.56 -13.39 -0.85
N SER A 117 -15.04 -12.24 -1.32
CA SER A 117 -15.06 -11.88 -2.74
C SER A 117 -14.16 -12.81 -3.55
N LEU A 118 -12.95 -13.12 -3.05
CA LEU A 118 -12.01 -14.02 -3.70
C LEU A 118 -12.57 -15.44 -3.84
N LEU A 119 -13.23 -15.94 -2.78
CA LEU A 119 -13.88 -17.26 -2.79
C LEU A 119 -15.12 -17.30 -3.67
N ALA A 120 -15.91 -16.22 -3.69
CA ALA A 120 -17.07 -16.12 -4.58
C ALA A 120 -16.67 -16.17 -6.06
N GLU A 121 -15.60 -15.44 -6.46
CA GLU A 121 -15.05 -15.51 -7.82
C GLU A 121 -14.56 -16.92 -8.16
N ALA A 122 -13.86 -17.57 -7.23
CA ALA A 122 -13.37 -18.93 -7.42
C ALA A 122 -14.51 -19.97 -7.51
N ARG A 123 -15.59 -19.77 -6.74
CA ARG A 123 -16.79 -20.60 -6.80
C ARG A 123 -17.45 -20.49 -8.17
N GLN A 124 -17.64 -19.28 -8.67
CA GLN A 124 -18.28 -19.06 -9.97
C GLN A 124 -17.55 -19.80 -11.10
N ALA A 125 -16.20 -19.81 -11.09
CA ALA A 125 -15.41 -20.59 -12.03
C ALA A 125 -15.63 -22.12 -11.84
N SER A 126 -15.62 -22.59 -10.59
CA SER A 126 -15.80 -24.02 -10.28
C SER A 126 -17.20 -24.55 -10.65
N GLU A 127 -18.24 -23.72 -10.56
CA GLU A 127 -19.61 -24.06 -10.98
C GLU A 127 -19.70 -24.36 -12.49
N THR A 128 -18.80 -23.77 -13.30
CA THR A 128 -18.67 -24.07 -14.73
C THR A 128 -17.76 -25.26 -15.03
N GLY A 129 -17.22 -25.91 -13.99
CA GLY A 129 -16.25 -27.01 -14.10
C GLY A 129 -14.83 -26.58 -14.47
N ALA A 130 -14.54 -25.28 -14.44
CA ALA A 130 -13.22 -24.73 -14.74
C ALA A 130 -12.39 -24.53 -13.46
N ALA A 131 -11.08 -24.78 -13.55
CA ALA A 131 -10.16 -24.44 -12.47
C ALA A 131 -10.05 -22.92 -12.31
N ALA A 132 -10.34 -22.42 -11.11
CA ALA A 132 -10.27 -20.99 -10.81
C ALA A 132 -8.81 -20.50 -10.77
N ARG A 133 -8.56 -19.27 -11.22
CA ARG A 133 -7.27 -18.59 -11.07
C ARG A 133 -7.51 -17.16 -10.62
N VAL A 134 -7.80 -17.00 -9.33
CA VAL A 134 -8.09 -15.70 -8.74
C VAL A 134 -6.79 -15.11 -8.17
N ALA A 135 -6.38 -13.96 -8.69
CA ALA A 135 -5.19 -13.26 -8.21
C ALA A 135 -5.41 -12.70 -6.80
N LEU A 136 -4.32 -12.51 -6.04
CA LEU A 136 -4.42 -11.81 -4.76
C LEU A 136 -4.87 -10.37 -5.02
N GLN A 137 -5.99 -9.99 -4.42
CA GLN A 137 -6.49 -8.62 -4.39
C GLN A 137 -6.43 -8.15 -2.95
N VAL A 138 -5.86 -6.96 -2.73
CA VAL A 138 -5.81 -6.32 -1.42
C VAL A 138 -6.36 -4.92 -1.55
N ASP A 139 -7.20 -4.54 -0.61
CA ASP A 139 -7.73 -3.19 -0.52
C ASP A 139 -6.99 -2.44 0.59
N TYR A 140 -6.71 -1.17 0.37
CA TYR A 140 -6.09 -0.30 1.38
C TYR A 140 -6.41 1.17 1.09
N ASP A 141 -6.27 2.02 2.11
CA ASP A 141 -6.45 3.46 1.99
C ASP A 141 -5.17 4.10 1.42
N THR A 142 -5.28 4.55 0.17
CA THR A 142 -4.17 5.20 -0.56
C THR A 142 -3.77 6.53 0.07
N HIS A 143 -4.70 7.29 0.66
CA HIS A 143 -4.39 8.52 1.36
C HIS A 143 -3.68 8.25 2.68
N ALA A 144 -4.07 7.20 3.41
CA ALA A 144 -3.37 6.77 4.61
C ALA A 144 -1.94 6.33 4.29
N LEU A 145 -1.72 5.58 3.20
CA LEU A 145 -0.38 5.21 2.74
C LEU A 145 0.47 6.45 2.42
N GLN A 146 -0.07 7.39 1.64
CA GLN A 146 0.62 8.64 1.31
C GLN A 146 1.02 9.42 2.57
N ALA A 147 0.09 9.60 3.51
CA ALA A 147 0.36 10.32 4.76
C ALA A 147 1.47 9.65 5.60
N ARG A 148 1.56 8.31 5.58
CA ARG A 148 2.66 7.59 6.23
C ARG A 148 4.00 7.82 5.53
N LEU A 149 4.02 7.80 4.21
CA LEU A 149 5.22 8.09 3.42
C LEU A 149 5.68 9.54 3.59
N ASP A 150 4.76 10.51 3.63
CA ASP A 150 5.07 11.91 3.92
C ASP A 150 5.70 12.08 5.31
N SER A 151 5.13 11.42 6.31
CA SER A 151 5.70 11.41 7.66
C SER A 151 7.09 10.77 7.70
N PHE A 152 7.36 9.77 6.85
CA PHE A 152 8.67 9.15 6.74
C PHE A 152 9.67 10.07 6.02
N ALA A 153 9.27 10.71 4.92
CA ALA A 153 10.05 11.71 4.21
C ALA A 153 10.47 12.88 5.12
N ALA A 154 9.56 13.34 5.99
CA ALA A 154 9.84 14.37 6.98
C ALA A 154 10.90 13.95 8.03
N GLN A 155 11.06 12.65 8.32
CA GLN A 155 12.11 12.15 9.21
C GLN A 155 13.47 12.14 8.52
N LEU A 156 13.53 11.69 7.26
CA LEU A 156 14.76 11.71 6.45
C LEU A 156 15.36 13.12 6.35
N ALA A 157 14.50 14.11 6.15
CA ALA A 157 14.88 15.52 6.06
C ALA A 157 15.63 16.04 7.30
N ARG A 158 15.44 15.44 8.48
CA ARG A 158 16.08 15.87 9.74
C ARG A 158 17.47 15.26 9.93
N THR A 159 17.81 14.24 9.14
CA THR A 159 19.01 13.41 9.37
C THR A 159 20.17 13.71 8.43
N THR A 160 20.02 14.62 7.45
CA THR A 160 21.10 14.92 6.50
C THR A 160 22.26 15.65 7.19
N PRO A 161 23.44 15.04 7.37
CA PRO A 161 24.55 15.67 8.06
C PRO A 161 25.24 16.70 7.15
N LEU A 162 25.66 17.81 7.73
CA LEU A 162 26.59 18.74 7.10
C LEU A 162 27.99 18.08 7.09
N ASN A 163 28.51 17.74 5.92
CA ASN A 163 29.85 17.17 5.78
C ASN A 163 30.85 18.29 5.48
N LEU A 164 31.80 18.51 6.40
CA LEU A 164 32.93 19.40 6.18
C LEU A 164 34.09 18.59 5.58
N LEU A 165 34.50 18.88 4.35
CA LEU A 165 35.72 18.32 3.78
C LEU A 165 36.92 19.13 4.29
N THR A 166 37.56 18.64 5.34
CA THR A 166 38.77 19.24 5.92
C THR A 166 40.07 18.82 5.24
N GLU A 167 40.02 17.90 4.27
CA GLU A 167 41.19 17.41 3.52
C GLU A 167 41.38 18.22 2.24
N THR A 168 42.04 19.36 2.35
CA THR A 168 42.65 20.03 1.19
C THR A 168 43.98 20.62 1.64
N ASP A 169 45.04 20.37 0.87
CA ASP A 169 46.41 20.74 1.20
C ASP A 169 46.53 22.22 1.57
N THR A 170 46.97 22.47 2.82
CA THR A 170 47.52 23.67 3.50
C THR A 170 46.90 25.07 3.28
N PHE A 171 46.15 25.36 2.20
CA PHE A 171 45.74 26.72 1.83
C PHE A 171 44.30 26.88 1.32
N SER A 172 43.50 25.81 1.25
CA SER A 172 42.08 25.90 0.91
C SER A 172 41.30 24.93 1.78
N ARG A 173 40.15 25.35 2.32
CA ARG A 173 39.14 24.44 2.88
C ARG A 173 37.84 24.72 2.15
N SER A 174 37.34 23.72 1.43
CA SER A 174 36.12 23.83 0.63
C SER A 174 34.94 23.21 1.37
N PHE A 175 33.84 23.94 1.43
CA PHE A 175 32.56 23.41 1.91
C PHE A 175 31.83 22.81 0.70
N VAL A 176 31.57 21.50 0.72
CA VAL A 176 30.71 20.87 -0.29
C VAL A 176 29.33 20.70 0.31
N TYR A 177 28.34 21.28 -0.38
CA TYR A 177 26.95 21.06 -0.07
C TYR A 177 26.44 19.83 -0.83
N THR A 178 25.99 18.81 -0.10
CA THR A 178 25.25 17.69 -0.69
C THR A 178 23.78 18.11 -0.78
N PRO A 179 23.13 18.03 -1.96
CA PRO A 179 21.72 18.35 -2.09
C PRO A 179 20.89 17.47 -1.17
N ALA A 180 19.79 18.04 -0.65
CA ALA A 180 18.86 17.29 0.17
C ALA A 180 18.33 16.08 -0.63
N LEU A 181 18.28 14.92 0.01
CA LEU A 181 17.68 13.73 -0.55
C LEU A 181 16.22 13.64 -0.08
N THR A 182 15.32 13.31 -0.99
CA THR A 182 13.91 13.08 -0.72
C THR A 182 13.49 11.71 -1.26
N ILE A 183 12.38 11.17 -0.74
CA ILE A 183 11.81 9.92 -1.26
C ILE A 183 11.17 10.21 -2.61
N ASN A 184 11.43 9.38 -3.62
CA ASN A 184 10.62 9.36 -4.82
C ASN A 184 9.24 8.77 -4.49
N MET A 185 8.25 9.63 -4.24
CA MET A 185 6.94 9.23 -3.72
C MET A 185 6.19 8.27 -4.65
N GLU A 186 6.20 8.55 -5.95
CA GLU A 186 5.51 7.72 -6.95
C GLU A 186 6.09 6.30 -6.96
N GLN A 187 7.42 6.22 -7.02
CA GLN A 187 8.12 4.94 -7.01
C GLN A 187 7.94 4.21 -5.67
N ALA A 188 7.95 4.92 -4.55
CA ALA A 188 7.76 4.34 -3.23
C ALA A 188 6.40 3.64 -3.13
N VAL A 189 5.32 4.28 -3.61
CA VAL A 189 3.99 3.67 -3.68
C VAL A 189 4.02 2.41 -4.54
N GLN A 190 4.57 2.46 -5.77
CA GLN A 190 4.63 1.31 -6.67
C GLN A 190 5.44 0.14 -6.10
N VAL A 191 6.52 0.41 -5.37
CA VAL A 191 7.33 -0.61 -4.70
C VAL A 191 6.53 -1.26 -3.57
N ILE A 192 5.84 -0.46 -2.76
CA ILE A 192 5.00 -0.97 -1.65
C ILE A 192 3.82 -1.76 -2.20
N GLU A 193 3.12 -1.30 -3.24
CA GLU A 193 2.02 -2.03 -3.87
C GLU A 193 2.46 -3.41 -4.39
N ARG A 194 3.57 -3.46 -5.14
CA ARG A 194 4.14 -4.74 -5.58
C ARG A 194 4.49 -5.64 -4.41
N ARG A 195 4.97 -5.07 -3.31
CA ARG A 195 5.25 -5.83 -2.09
C ARG A 195 3.97 -6.36 -1.46
N LEU A 196 2.92 -5.56 -1.33
CA LEU A 196 1.63 -5.97 -0.75
C LEU A 196 0.96 -7.07 -1.60
N ALA A 197 1.12 -7.02 -2.92
CA ALA A 197 0.66 -8.07 -3.83
C ALA A 197 1.46 -9.39 -3.75
N SER A 198 2.57 -9.44 -2.98
CA SER A 198 3.46 -10.60 -2.88
C SER A 198 3.73 -11.00 -1.43
N PRO A 199 2.78 -11.62 -0.70
CA PRO A 199 2.86 -11.89 0.75
C PRO A 199 4.15 -12.58 1.20
N LEU A 200 4.66 -13.50 0.38
CA LEU A 200 5.84 -14.33 0.65
C LEU A 200 7.19 -13.64 0.38
N ALA A 201 7.21 -12.42 -0.17
CA ALA A 201 8.46 -11.70 -0.46
C ALA A 201 9.18 -11.21 0.82
N ALA A 202 10.40 -10.69 0.69
CA ALA A 202 11.13 -10.09 1.82
C ALA A 202 10.34 -8.92 2.43
N ARG A 203 10.25 -8.83 3.76
CA ARG A 203 9.45 -7.79 4.47
C ARG A 203 10.09 -6.41 4.48
N ARG A 204 11.38 -6.34 4.16
CA ARG A 204 12.12 -5.11 4.03
C ARG A 204 11.97 -4.55 2.63
N VAL A 205 11.65 -3.27 2.55
CA VAL A 205 11.44 -2.51 1.33
C VAL A 205 12.38 -1.33 1.32
N THR A 206 13.32 -1.33 0.38
CA THR A 206 14.22 -0.20 0.16
C THR A 206 13.55 0.81 -0.76
N LEU A 207 13.42 2.05 -0.28
CA LEU A 207 12.88 3.17 -1.04
C LEU A 207 14.02 3.95 -1.69
N GLU A 208 13.79 4.38 -2.92
CA GLU A 208 14.75 5.19 -3.66
C GLU A 208 14.75 6.63 -3.13
N LEU A 209 15.96 7.15 -2.97
CA LEU A 209 16.20 8.56 -2.65
C LEU A 209 16.62 9.30 -3.91
N VAL A 210 15.98 10.43 -4.17
CA VAL A 210 16.31 11.34 -5.28
C VAL A 210 16.76 12.68 -4.73
N SER A 211 17.63 13.37 -5.48
CA SER A 211 18.03 14.74 -5.12
C SER A 211 16.84 15.68 -5.32
N ASP A 212 16.59 16.55 -4.34
CA ASP A 212 15.60 17.61 -4.40
C ASP A 212 16.31 18.94 -4.72
N PRO A 213 16.35 19.36 -6.00
CA PRO A 213 17.07 20.58 -6.40
C PRO A 213 16.35 21.86 -5.97
N ASP A 214 15.03 21.80 -5.74
CA ASP A 214 14.21 22.95 -5.37
C ASP A 214 14.29 23.24 -3.86
N ARG A 215 14.71 22.26 -3.07
CA ARG A 215 14.93 22.44 -1.65
C ARG A 215 16.26 23.13 -1.40
N ALA A 216 16.16 24.42 -1.04
CA ALA A 216 17.31 25.20 -0.65
C ALA A 216 18.06 24.56 0.53
N PRO A 217 19.41 24.62 0.54
CA PRO A 217 20.19 24.27 1.73
C PRO A 217 19.64 24.98 2.95
N GLU A 218 19.48 24.23 4.05
CA GLU A 218 19.28 24.87 5.34
C GLU A 218 20.52 25.70 5.66
N PRO A 219 20.39 27.02 5.94
CA PRO A 219 21.53 27.85 6.25
C PRO A 219 22.24 27.30 7.47
N VAL A 220 23.54 27.02 7.34
CA VAL A 220 24.35 26.58 8.48
C VAL A 220 24.40 27.73 9.49
N PRO A 221 23.98 27.52 10.75
CA PRO A 221 24.00 28.57 11.75
C PRO A 221 25.42 29.10 11.95
N LEU A 222 25.58 30.42 12.00
CA LEU A 222 26.89 31.05 12.20
C LEU A 222 27.59 30.50 13.45
N ALA A 223 26.84 30.20 14.52
CA ALA A 223 27.37 29.61 15.75
C ALA A 223 28.04 28.23 15.57
N GLN A 224 27.72 27.47 14.51
CA GLN A 224 28.41 26.22 14.19
C GLN A 224 29.68 26.44 13.37
N ILE A 225 29.72 27.51 12.57
CA ILE A 225 30.87 27.87 11.73
C ILE A 225 31.88 28.71 12.53
N GLN A 226 31.43 29.53 13.46
CA GLN A 226 32.23 30.46 14.27
C GLN A 226 33.42 29.77 14.96
N PRO A 227 33.26 28.63 15.67
CA PRO A 227 34.38 27.98 16.34
C PRO A 227 35.40 27.42 15.35
N GLN A 228 34.94 27.00 14.17
CA GLN A 228 35.81 26.52 13.09
C GLN A 228 36.62 27.68 12.50
N ILE A 229 35.97 28.83 12.26
CA ILE A 229 36.63 30.06 11.79
C ILE A 229 37.64 30.57 12.82
N GLU A 230 37.27 30.61 14.10
CA GLU A 230 38.15 31.07 15.18
C GLU A 230 39.35 30.13 15.37
N ALA A 231 39.14 28.82 15.31
CA ALA A 231 40.23 27.84 15.34
C ALA A 231 41.18 28.01 14.13
N MET A 232 40.64 28.35 12.95
CA MET A 232 41.45 28.63 11.76
C MET A 232 42.22 29.94 11.89
N ALA A 233 41.57 31.01 12.37
CA ALA A 233 42.19 32.31 12.58
C ALA A 233 43.32 32.25 13.62
N ALA A 234 43.19 31.41 14.66
CA ALA A 234 44.25 31.21 15.65
C ALA A 234 45.50 30.50 15.09
N LEU A 235 45.36 29.76 13.99
CA LEU A 235 46.49 29.06 13.33
C LEU A 235 47.21 29.93 12.30
N TRP A 236 46.60 31.03 11.84
CA TRP A 236 47.12 31.87 10.76
C TRP A 236 47.42 33.28 11.26
N ASP A 237 48.67 33.71 11.15
CA ASP A 237 49.07 35.10 11.42
C ASP A 237 48.64 36.00 10.24
N GLY A 238 47.42 36.55 10.25
CA GLY A 238 46.93 37.43 9.17
C GLY A 238 45.41 37.70 9.13
N ILE A 239 44.96 38.52 8.14
CA ILE A 239 43.54 38.81 7.89
C ILE A 239 42.94 37.72 6.99
N VAL A 240 41.90 37.05 7.48
CA VAL A 240 41.13 36.06 6.71
C VAL A 240 39.99 36.77 5.96
N GLY A 241 40.01 36.71 4.62
CA GLY A 241 38.90 37.17 3.79
C GLY A 241 38.07 35.98 3.28
N GLY A 242 36.75 36.04 3.45
CA GLY A 242 35.82 35.07 2.87
C GLY A 242 35.16 35.65 1.61
N VAL A 243 35.16 34.90 0.51
CA VAL A 243 34.42 35.22 -0.71
C VAL A 243 33.46 34.08 -1.00
N CYS A 244 32.16 34.36 -0.93
CA CYS A 244 31.13 33.45 -1.43
C CYS A 244 30.78 33.81 -2.87
N VAL A 245 31.11 32.92 -3.80
CA VAL A 245 30.75 33.06 -5.21
C VAL A 245 29.63 32.05 -5.51
N ARG A 246 28.55 32.55 -6.09
CA ARG A 246 27.52 31.68 -6.68
C ARG A 246 28.10 31.13 -7.97
N SER A 247 28.46 29.85 -7.99
CA SER A 247 29.07 29.19 -9.15
C SER A 247 28.05 28.26 -9.79
N GLY A 248 27.46 28.69 -10.91
CA GLY A 248 26.57 27.88 -11.74
C GLY A 248 25.59 28.70 -12.58
N ASP A 249 25.43 28.33 -13.86
CA ASP A 249 24.30 28.74 -14.69
C ASP A 249 22.98 28.43 -13.96
N ARG A 250 21.88 29.15 -14.26
CA ARG A 250 20.61 29.25 -13.50
C ARG A 250 19.97 27.94 -12.98
N ARG A 251 20.47 26.78 -13.38
CA ARG A 251 19.98 25.44 -13.02
C ARG A 251 20.85 24.72 -11.98
N ASP A 252 22.11 25.12 -11.78
CA ASP A 252 23.01 24.54 -10.78
C ASP A 252 23.13 25.51 -9.59
N ASN A 253 22.36 25.24 -8.53
CA ASN A 253 22.30 26.09 -7.35
C ASN A 253 23.46 25.79 -6.37
N GLN A 254 24.70 25.74 -6.87
CA GLN A 254 25.89 25.57 -6.03
C GLN A 254 26.42 26.93 -5.55
N LEU A 255 26.58 27.03 -4.23
CA LEU A 255 27.35 28.10 -3.58
C LEU A 255 28.76 27.57 -3.34
N GLN A 256 29.76 28.17 -3.98
CA GLN A 256 31.17 27.95 -3.67
C GLN A 256 31.65 29.11 -2.79
N CYS A 257 31.84 28.85 -1.50
CA CYS A 257 32.53 29.79 -0.63
C CYS A 257 34.00 29.39 -0.53
N GLY A 258 34.88 30.29 -0.97
CA GLY A 258 36.33 30.18 -0.82
C GLY A 258 36.82 31.18 0.24
N TYR A 259 37.77 30.76 1.06
CA TYR A 259 38.45 31.64 2.00
C TYR A 259 39.90 31.79 1.55
N GLY A 260 40.39 33.03 1.54
CA GLY A 260 41.75 33.37 1.11
C GLY A 260 42.43 34.29 2.11
N LEU A 261 43.75 34.13 2.25
CA LEU A 261 44.60 35.07 2.98
C LEU A 261 44.87 36.29 2.09
N PHE A 262 44.51 37.47 2.57
CA PHE A 262 44.94 38.72 1.95
C PHE A 262 46.13 39.24 2.76
N GLY A 263 47.34 39.02 2.26
CA GLY A 263 48.54 39.65 2.80
C GLY A 263 48.54 41.13 2.43
N CYS A 264 48.79 42.01 3.41
CA CYS A 264 49.23 43.38 3.16
C CYS A 264 50.73 43.40 2.86
#